data_AF-A0A971WN55-F1
#
_entry.id   AF-A0A971WN55-F1
#
_cell.length_a   1.000
_cell.length_b   1.000
_cell.length_c   1.000
_cell.angle_alpha   90.00
_cell.angle_beta   90.00
_cell.angle_gamma   90.00
#
_symmetry.space_group_name_H-M   'P 1'
#
loop_
_entity.id
_entity.type
_entity.pdbx_description
1 polymer ?
#
loop_
_entity_poly.entity_id
_entity_poly.type
_entity_poly.pdbx_seq_one_letter_code
_entity_poly.pdbx_strand_id
1 'polypeptide(L)'
;MKHKTLRQLKSDKVFDVLNMIFLVVCFIVVLYPLLYILSCSLSNAQKVVQNKVWLWPVDPDIEAYKAVFRNKDIITGYKNSLIYVISGTFVS
;
A
#
# COMPACT_ATOMS: atom_id res chain seq x y z
N MET A 1 -34.30 5.56 27.35
CA MET A 1 -33.83 6.56 26.37
C MET A 1 -34.25 6.09 24.98
N LYS A 2 -35.24 6.74 24.35
CA LYS A 2 -35.63 6.41 22.98
C LYS A 2 -34.54 6.92 22.04
N HIS A 3 -33.81 6.02 21.37
CA HIS A 3 -33.07 6.39 20.17
C HIS A 3 -34.08 6.89 19.16
N LYS A 4 -34.24 8.22 19.04
CA LYS A 4 -34.92 8.81 17.90
C LYS A 4 -34.09 8.45 16.68
N THR A 5 -34.61 7.55 15.85
CA THR A 5 -34.07 7.30 14.51
C THR A 5 -34.20 8.61 13.75
N LEU A 6 -33.09 9.35 13.62
CA LEU A 6 -33.05 10.60 12.87
C LEU A 6 -33.44 10.25 11.43
N ARG A 7 -34.59 10.79 10.99
CA ARG A 7 -35.04 10.63 9.60
C ARG A 7 -34.02 11.36 8.74
N GLN A 8 -33.13 10.63 8.08
CA GLN A 8 -32.13 11.22 7.18
C GLN A 8 -32.84 12.11 6.18
N LEU A 9 -32.46 13.38 6.12
CA LEU A 9 -32.95 14.28 5.11
C LEU A 9 -32.43 13.79 3.75
N LYS A 10 -33.16 14.07 2.67
CA LYS A 10 -32.69 13.76 1.31
C LYS A 10 -31.32 14.40 1.03
N SER A 11 -31.04 15.54 1.65
CA SER A 11 -29.74 16.21 1.60
C SER A 11 -28.62 15.36 2.22
N ASP A 12 -28.87 14.73 3.37
CA ASP A 12 -27.89 13.88 4.05
C ASP A 12 -27.53 12.67 3.19
N LYS A 13 -28.53 12.05 2.54
CA LYS A 13 -28.32 10.94 1.60
C LYS A 13 -27.42 11.33 0.43
N VAL A 14 -27.61 12.53 -0.15
CA VAL A 14 -26.81 13.01 -1.27
C VAL A 14 -25.38 13.31 -0.83
N PHE A 15 -25.20 13.94 0.33
CA PHE A 15 -23.89 14.18 0.91
C PHE A 15 -23.13 12.89 1.19
N ASP A 16 -23.79 11.90 1.80
CA ASP A 16 -23.20 10.59 2.10
C ASP A 16 -22.70 9.89 0.81
N VAL A 17 -23.50 9.93 -0.27
CA VAL A 17 -23.11 9.35 -1.57
C VAL A 17 -21.91 10.07 -2.17
N LEU A 18 -21.89 11.41 -2.16
CA LEU A 18 -20.76 12.19 -2.67
C LEU A 18 -19.48 11.94 -1.86
N ASN A 19 -19.59 11.90 -0.53
CA ASN A 19 -18.48 11.59 0.35
C ASN A 19 -17.96 10.16 0.12
N MET A 20 -18.86 9.20 -0.07
CA MET A 20 -18.49 7.81 -0.38
C MET A 20 -17.74 7.73 -1.71
N ILE A 21 -18.20 8.41 -2.75
CA ILE A 21 -17.50 8.47 -4.05
C ILE A 21 -16.11 9.09 -3.88
N PHE A 22 -16.01 10.20 -3.14
CA PHE A 22 -14.73 10.85 -2.85
C PHE A 22 -13.76 9.91 -2.14
N LEU A 23 -14.20 9.22 -1.09
CA LEU A 23 -13.38 8.27 -0.35
C LEU A 23 -12.95 7.07 -1.23
N VAL A 24 -13.82 6.56 -2.09
CA VAL A 24 -13.48 5.49 -3.04
C VAL A 24 -12.42 5.96 -4.04
N VAL A 25 -12.52 7.18 -4.55
CA VAL A 25 -11.50 7.76 -5.44
C VAL A 25 -10.16 7.90 -4.70
N CYS A 26 -10.16 8.47 -3.49
CA CYS A 26 -8.95 8.57 -2.67
C CYS A 26 -8.32 7.18 -2.42
N PHE A 27 -9.15 6.18 -2.13
CA PHE A 27 -8.70 4.81 -1.94
C PHE A 27 -8.02 4.24 -3.19
N ILE A 28 -8.63 4.41 -4.38
CA ILE A 28 -8.04 3.93 -5.64
C ILE A 28 -6.71 4.62 -5.94
N VAL A 29 -6.62 5.94 -5.70
CA VAL A 29 -5.39 6.72 -5.91
C VAL A 29 -4.23 6.20 -5.05
N VAL A 30 -4.51 5.76 -3.82
CA VAL A 30 -3.49 5.16 -2.94
C VAL A 30 -3.24 3.70 -3.28
N LEU A 31 -4.28 2.93 -3.60
CA LEU A 31 -4.17 1.50 -3.85
C LEU A 31 -3.41 1.19 -5.15
N TYR A 32 -3.64 1.97 -6.21
CA TYR A 32 -3.00 1.75 -7.51
C TYR A 32 -1.46 1.70 -7.45
N PRO A 33 -0.75 2.70 -6.90
CA PRO A 33 0.71 2.65 -6.81
C PRO A 33 1.21 1.50 -5.93
N LEU A 34 0.47 1.10 -4.87
CA LEU A 34 0.83 -0.05 -4.05
C LEU A 34 0.77 -1.37 -4.85
N LEU A 35 -0.29 -1.57 -5.62
CA LEU A 35 -0.43 -2.73 -6.50
C LEU A 35 0.60 -2.74 -7.62
N TYR A 36 0.93 -1.56 -8.16
CA TYR A 36 1.97 -1.40 -9.17
C TYR A 36 3.36 -1.80 -8.62
N ILE A 37 3.72 -1.32 -7.43
CA ILE A 37 5.00 -1.67 -6.78
C ILE A 37 5.07 -3.17 -6.51
N LEU A 38 3.98 -3.78 -6.04
CA LEU A 38 3.91 -5.23 -5.79
C LEU A 38 4.04 -6.04 -7.09
N SER A 39 3.41 -5.56 -8.18
CA SER A 39 3.56 -6.18 -9.50
C SER A 39 4.98 -6.06 -10.02
N CYS A 40 5.62 -4.89 -9.85
CA CYS A 40 7.01 -4.67 -10.24
C CYS A 40 7.97 -5.53 -9.42
N SER A 41 7.76 -5.68 -8.10
CA SER A 41 8.65 -6.45 -7.24
C SER A 41 8.63 -7.95 -7.54
N LEU A 42 7.52 -8.45 -8.08
CA LEU A 42 7.36 -9.84 -8.50
C LEU A 42 7.71 -10.08 -9.98
N SER A 43 7.95 -9.03 -10.77
CA SER A 43 8.23 -9.16 -12.21
C SER A 43 9.72 -9.19 -12.50
N ASN A 44 10.10 -9.79 -13.62
CA ASN A 44 11.49 -9.74 -14.07
C ASN A 44 11.96 -8.29 -14.31
N ALA A 45 13.16 -7.96 -13.82
CA ALA A 45 13.71 -6.60 -13.87
C ALA A 45 13.77 -6.00 -15.29
N GLN A 46 14.02 -6.82 -16.31
CA GLN A 46 14.02 -6.37 -17.70
C GLN A 46 12.63 -5.91 -18.16
N LYS A 47 11.56 -6.59 -17.70
CA LYS A 47 10.18 -6.24 -18.05
C LYS A 47 9.69 -4.99 -17.33
N VAL A 48 10.18 -4.76 -16.11
CA VAL A 48 9.95 -3.52 -15.36
C VAL A 48 10.59 -2.33 -16.08
N VAL A 49 11.88 -2.44 -16.47
CA VAL A 49 12.60 -1.38 -17.20
C VAL A 49 11.97 -1.09 -18.58
N GLN A 50 11.40 -2.12 -19.23
CA GLN A 50 10.68 -1.98 -20.50
C GLN A 50 9.26 -1.38 -20.36
N ASN A 51 8.83 -0.96 -19.15
CA ASN A 51 7.49 -0.44 -18.88
C ASN A 51 6.35 -1.42 -19.28
N LYS A 52 6.62 -2.73 -19.20
CA LYS A 52 5.62 -3.77 -19.54
C LYS A 52 4.74 -4.15 -18.37
N VAL A 53 5.12 -3.80 -17.14
CA VAL A 53 4.36 -4.10 -15.91
C VAL A 53 3.36 -2.99 -15.64
N TRP A 54 2.11 -3.35 -15.44
CA TRP A 54 1.02 -2.41 -15.12
C TRP A 54 0.35 -2.89 -13.82
N LEU A 55 -0.84 -3.48 -13.90
CA LEU A 55 -1.57 -3.94 -12.71
C LEU A 55 -1.18 -5.36 -12.27
N TRP A 56 -0.64 -6.17 -13.18
CA TRP A 56 -0.31 -7.58 -12.93
C TRP A 56 1.17 -7.83 -13.20
N PRO A 57 1.79 -8.77 -12.46
CA PRO A 57 3.18 -9.13 -12.69
C PRO A 57 3.36 -9.75 -14.07
N VAL A 58 4.47 -9.38 -14.73
CA VAL A 58 4.86 -9.89 -16.05
C VAL A 58 6.12 -10.71 -15.89
N ASP A 59 6.06 -11.96 -16.30
CA ASP A 59 7.12 -12.97 -16.11
C ASP A 59 7.58 -13.03 -14.64
N PRO A 60 6.79 -13.67 -13.76
CA PRO A 60 7.06 -13.69 -12.33
C PRO A 60 8.46 -14.23 -12.01
N ASP A 61 9.24 -13.45 -11.26
CA ASP A 61 10.63 -13.74 -10.93
C ASP A 61 10.94 -13.27 -9.50
N ILE A 62 11.68 -14.09 -8.75
CA ILE A 62 12.07 -13.84 -7.36
C ILE A 62 13.55 -13.47 -7.21
N GLU A 63 14.31 -13.38 -8.31
CA GLU A 63 15.72 -13.00 -8.27
C GLU A 63 15.95 -11.62 -7.62
N ALA A 64 15.02 -10.68 -7.81
CA ALA A 64 15.08 -9.37 -7.14
C ALA A 64 15.11 -9.51 -5.60
N TYR A 65 14.26 -10.38 -5.04
CA TYR A 65 14.27 -10.66 -3.59
C TYR A 65 15.56 -11.33 -3.16
N LYS A 66 16.06 -12.32 -3.92
CA LYS A 66 17.35 -12.97 -3.61
C LYS A 66 18.51 -11.97 -3.60
N ALA A 67 18.52 -11.01 -4.53
CA ALA A 67 19.52 -9.95 -4.57
C ALA A 67 19.47 -9.05 -3.32
N VAL A 68 18.25 -8.68 -2.89
CA VAL A 68 18.03 -7.89 -1.67
C VAL A 68 18.54 -8.63 -0.43
N PHE A 69 18.17 -9.90 -0.25
CA PHE A 69 18.62 -10.70 0.90
C PHE A 69 20.10 -11.08 0.87
N ARG A 70 20.76 -11.02 -0.30
CA ARG A 70 22.21 -11.23 -0.39
C ARG A 70 22.99 -9.98 0.04
N ASN A 71 22.36 -8.81 0.01
CA ASN A 71 22.99 -7.56 0.39
C ASN A 71 23.05 -7.41 1.91
N LYS A 72 24.25 -7.50 2.47
CA LYS A 72 24.50 -7.39 3.92
C LYS A 72 24.16 -6.02 4.48
N ASP A 73 24.30 -4.96 3.70
CA ASP A 73 24.01 -3.60 4.13
C ASP A 73 22.51 -3.41 4.33
N ILE A 74 21.68 -4.01 3.46
CA ILE A 74 20.22 -4.00 3.61
C ILE A 74 19.80 -4.72 4.88
N ILE A 75 20.33 -5.92 5.13
CA ILE A 75 20.00 -6.70 6.33
C ILE A 75 20.43 -5.95 7.60
N THR A 76 21.65 -5.41 7.61
CA THR A 76 22.19 -4.68 8.76
C THR A 76 21.39 -3.39 8.99
N GLY A 77 21.05 -2.65 7.94
CA GLY A 77 20.21 -1.46 8.01
C GLY A 77 18.81 -1.77 8.56
N TYR A 78 18.16 -2.84 8.09
CA TYR A 78 16.86 -3.28 8.61
C TYR A 78 16.94 -3.68 10.09
N LYS A 79 17.99 -4.40 10.49
CA LYS A 79 18.23 -4.73 11.90
C LYS A 79 18.38 -3.49 12.76
N ASN A 80 19.14 -2.48 12.30
CA ASN A 80 19.30 -1.22 13.03
C ASN A 80 17.97 -0.48 13.17
N SER A 81 17.20 -0.38 12.08
CA SER A 81 15.85 0.22 12.10
C SER A 81 14.95 -0.47 13.12
N LEU A 82 14.95 -1.80 13.16
CA LEU A 82 14.16 -2.57 14.11
C LEU A 82 14.58 -2.30 15.56
N ILE A 83 15.89 -2.25 15.84
CA ILE A 83 16.42 -1.90 17.17
C ILE A 83 15.92 -0.51 17.59
N TYR A 84 16.01 0.49 16.70
CA TYR A 84 15.58 1.86 17.01
C TYR A 84 14.08 1.99 17.26
N VAL A 85 13.24 1.31 16.47
CA VAL A 85 11.79 1.33 16.68
C VAL A 85 11.46 0.68 18.01
N ILE A 86 12.01 -0.51 18.29
CA ILE A 86 11.74 -1.23 19.53
C ILE A 86 12.22 -0.42 20.74
N SER A 87 13.49 0.01 20.75
CA SER A 87 14.03 0.77 21.88
C SER A 87 13.33 2.12 22.06
N GLY A 88 13.01 2.80 20.95
CA GLY A 88 12.25 4.04 20.98
C GLY A 88 10.86 3.87 21.58
N THR A 89 10.11 2.84 21.16
CA THR A 89 8.77 2.53 21.70
C THR A 89 8.80 2.13 23.17
N PHE A 90 9.86 1.43 23.63
CA PHE A 90 9.97 1.08 25.05
C PHE A 90 10.28 2.30 25.94
N VAL A 91 10.88 3.36 25.39
CA VAL A 91 11.26 4.57 26.14
C VAL A 91 10.18 5.65 26.10
N SER A 92 9.37 5.73 25.03
CA SER A 92 8.30 6.74 24.86
C SER A 92 7.07 6.50 25.73
#